data_AF-A0A2D7FNH1-F1
#
_entry.id   AF-A0A2D7FNH1-F1
#
_cell.length_a   1.000
_cell.length_b   1.000
_cell.length_c   1.000
_cell.angle_alpha   90.00
_cell.angle_beta   90.00
_cell.angle_gamma   90.00
#
_symmetry.space_group_name_H-M   'P 1'
#
loop_
_entity.id
_entity.type
_entity.pdbx_description
1 polymer ?
#
loop_
_entity_poly.entity_id
_entity_poly.type
_entity_poly.pdbx_seq_one_letter_code
_entity_poly.pdbx_strand_id
1 'polypeptide(L)'
;MSYQARSGRFGQMVSINLLHAPLMVISTLLGLIGVMVLYSIAGGDFSPWAWQHAVRLAVGFFLMYAIANLDLRTLFNFAYPIFGVIFLLLVAVEIFGNTNMGAQRWLDLGFVTVQPSEFMRFA
;
A
#
# COMPACT_ATOMS: atom_id res chain seq x y z
N MET A 1 -23.56 33.75 16.51
CA MET A 1 -22.91 33.75 15.18
C MET A 1 -22.58 32.31 14.83
N SER A 2 -23.55 31.60 14.25
CA SER A 2 -23.48 30.17 13.93
C SER A 2 -23.09 29.99 12.47
N TYR A 3 -21.84 29.59 12.21
CA TYR A 3 -21.38 29.14 10.89
C TYR A 3 -22.01 27.78 10.55
N GLN A 4 -23.25 27.80 10.04
CA GLN A 4 -23.79 26.66 9.31
C GLN A 4 -23.25 26.70 7.88
N ALA A 5 -22.05 26.16 7.68
CA ALA A 5 -21.55 25.86 6.34
C ALA A 5 -22.35 24.66 5.80
N ARG A 6 -23.42 24.99 5.06
CA ARG A 6 -24.21 24.04 4.29
C ARG A 6 -23.33 23.48 3.17
N SER A 7 -22.51 22.48 3.47
CA SER A 7 -21.75 21.76 2.44
C SER A 7 -22.75 20.98 1.58
N GLY A 8 -23.05 21.52 0.40
CA GLY A 8 -23.75 20.75 -0.63
C GLY A 8 -22.94 19.52 -1.00
N ARG A 9 -23.58 18.46 -1.53
CA ARG A 9 -22.90 17.25 -2.04
C ARG A 9 -21.68 17.55 -2.92
N PHE A 10 -21.72 18.67 -3.66
CA PHE A 10 -20.60 19.18 -4.45
C PHE A 10 -19.40 19.64 -3.59
N GLY A 11 -19.64 20.33 -2.48
CA GLY A 11 -18.61 20.74 -1.53
C GLY A 11 -17.99 19.56 -0.77
N GLN A 12 -18.77 18.51 -0.48
CA GLN A 12 -18.24 17.28 0.13
C GLN A 12 -17.36 16.50 -0.85
N MET A 13 -17.77 16.35 -2.11
CA MET A 13 -16.94 15.71 -3.16
C MET A 13 -15.64 16.47 -3.41
N VAL A 14 -15.71 17.81 -3.49
CA VAL A 14 -14.52 18.66 -3.66
C VAL A 14 -13.60 18.56 -2.43
N SER A 15 -14.15 18.57 -1.21
CA SER A 15 -13.36 18.43 0.03
C SER A 15 -12.63 17.10 0.14
N ILE A 16 -13.25 16.00 -0.30
CA ILE A 16 -12.65 14.66 -0.27
C ILE A 16 -11.51 14.57 -1.29
N ASN A 17 -11.71 15.10 -2.51
CA ASN A 17 -10.67 15.16 -3.54
C ASN A 17 -9.48 16.06 -3.13
N LEU A 18 -9.75 17.14 -2.40
CA LEU A 18 -8.73 18.03 -1.84
C LEU A 18 -7.86 17.38 -0.76
N LEU A 19 -8.33 16.32 -0.10
CA LEU A 19 -7.55 15.57 0.90
C LEU A 19 -6.73 14.45 0.26
N HIS A 20 -7.31 13.71 -0.69
CA HIS A 20 -6.62 12.58 -1.32
C HIS A 20 -5.47 13.03 -2.23
N ALA A 21 -5.68 14.08 -3.03
CA ALA A 21 -4.68 14.56 -3.99
C ALA A 21 -3.34 14.97 -3.35
N PRO A 22 -3.28 15.83 -2.30
CA PRO A 22 -2.00 16.21 -1.70
C PRO A 22 -1.30 15.04 -1.01
N LEU A 23 -2.04 14.13 -0.38
CA LEU A 23 -1.46 12.93 0.24
C LEU A 23 -0.80 12.03 -0.81
N MET A 24 -1.49 11.76 -1.91
CA MET A 24 -0.92 10.96 -3.00
C MET A 24 0.35 11.59 -3.57
N VAL A 25 0.37 12.91 -3.75
CA VAL A 25 1.54 13.64 -4.26
C VAL A 25 2.70 13.55 -3.28
N ILE A 26 2.48 13.86 -2.00
CA ILE A 26 3.55 13.84 -0.99
C ILE A 26 4.14 12.44 -0.83
N SER A 27 3.31 11.40 -0.76
CA SER A 27 3.77 10.01 -0.66
C SER A 27 4.59 9.59 -1.89
N THR A 28 4.17 10.01 -3.08
CA THR A 28 4.90 9.71 -4.33
C THR A 28 6.25 10.41 -4.36
N LEU A 29 6.31 11.69 -3.99
CA LEU A 29 7.56 12.45 -3.91
C LEU A 29 8.53 11.82 -2.91
N LEU A 30 8.05 11.40 -1.75
CA LEU A 30 8.88 10.72 -0.76
C LEU A 30 9.43 9.39 -1.29
N GLY A 31 8.60 8.61 -2.01
CA GLY A 31 9.05 7.39 -2.68
C GLY A 31 10.11 7.64 -3.75
N LEU A 32 9.96 8.69 -4.55
CA LEU A 32 10.94 9.09 -5.56
C LEU A 32 12.29 9.49 -4.93
N ILE A 33 12.26 10.17 -3.79
CA ILE A 33 13.47 10.45 -3.00
C ILE A 33 14.13 9.14 -2.57
N GLY A 34 13.36 8.14 -2.13
CA GLY A 34 13.87 6.80 -1.82
C GLY A 34 14.57 6.13 -3.00
N VAL A 35 13.99 6.21 -4.21
CA VAL A 35 14.63 5.70 -5.44
C VAL A 35 15.96 6.43 -5.71
N MET A 36 15.98 7.76 -5.58
CA MET A 36 17.20 8.57 -5.79
C MET A 36 18.30 8.22 -4.78
N VAL A 37 17.95 8.00 -3.51
CA VAL A 37 18.90 7.58 -2.47
C VAL A 37 19.48 6.20 -2.80
N LEU A 38 18.65 5.24 -3.19
CA LEU A 38 19.13 3.90 -3.56
C LEU A 38 20.00 3.90 -4.81
N TYR A 39 19.67 4.74 -5.78
CA TYR A 39 20.51 4.98 -6.96
C TYR A 39 21.87 5.57 -6.57
N SER A 40 21.89 6.51 -5.63
CA SER A 40 23.12 7.12 -5.13
C SER A 40 24.00 6.13 -4.35
N ILE A 41 23.40 5.26 -3.53
CA ILE A 41 24.13 4.22 -2.78
C ILE A 41 24.70 3.16 -3.73
N ALA A 42 24.00 2.86 -4.82
CA ALA A 42 24.45 1.92 -5.86
C ALA A 42 25.55 2.47 -6.77
N GLY A 43 26.07 3.69 -6.51
CA GLY A 43 27.16 4.26 -7.30
C GLY A 43 26.78 4.65 -8.74
N GLY A 44 25.48 4.83 -9.02
CA GLY A 44 24.97 5.14 -10.36
C GLY A 44 24.41 3.94 -11.12
N ASP A 45 24.42 2.74 -10.53
CA ASP A 45 23.75 1.57 -11.11
C ASP A 45 22.27 1.54 -10.73
N PHE A 46 21.41 1.47 -11.75
CA PHE A 46 19.96 1.39 -11.58
C PHE A 46 19.50 0.01 -11.07
N SER A 47 20.36 -1.01 -11.15
CA SER A 47 20.09 -2.39 -10.76
C SER A 47 21.04 -2.83 -9.65
N PRO A 48 20.58 -3.58 -8.61
CA PRO A 48 19.25 -4.20 -8.50
C PRO A 48 18.25 -3.43 -7.62
N TRP A 49 18.71 -2.52 -6.77
CA TRP A 49 17.88 -1.96 -5.69
C TRP A 49 16.97 -0.81 -6.13
N ALA A 50 17.49 0.14 -6.92
CA ALA A 50 16.73 1.29 -7.38
C ALA A 50 15.57 0.86 -8.30
N TRP A 51 15.81 -0.09 -9.20
CA TRP A 51 14.78 -0.69 -10.05
C TRP A 51 13.67 -1.38 -9.25
N GLN A 52 14.02 -2.26 -8.32
CA GLN A 52 13.02 -2.93 -7.49
C GLN A 52 12.19 -1.95 -6.67
N HIS A 53 12.81 -0.88 -6.15
CA HIS A 53 12.10 0.15 -5.41
C HIS A 53 11.18 0.98 -6.31
N ALA A 54 11.62 1.34 -7.52
CA ALA A 54 10.81 2.07 -8.50
C ALA A 54 9.58 1.26 -8.95
N VAL A 55 9.74 -0.04 -9.20
CA VAL A 55 8.61 -0.93 -9.54
C VAL A 55 7.61 -1.02 -8.39
N ARG A 56 8.08 -1.19 -7.15
CA ARG A 56 7.20 -1.21 -5.96
C ARG A 56 6.46 0.12 -5.77
N LEU A 57 7.15 1.24 -5.99
CA LEU A 57 6.55 2.57 -5.94
C LEU A 57 5.46 2.74 -7.00
N ALA A 58 5.71 2.31 -8.23
CA ALA A 58 4.73 2.37 -9.31
C ALA A 58 3.49 1.54 -8.98
N VAL A 59 3.67 0.27 -8.56
CA VAL A 59 2.56 -0.60 -8.13
C VAL A 59 1.79 0.02 -6.97
N GLY A 60 2.49 0.53 -5.96
CA GLY A 60 1.86 1.20 -4.81
C GLY A 60 1.05 2.44 -5.20
N PHE A 61 1.56 3.25 -6.13
CA PHE A 61 0.85 4.43 -6.65
C PHE A 61 -0.45 4.04 -7.35
N PHE A 62 -0.42 3.04 -8.24
CA PHE A 62 -1.62 2.57 -8.93
C PHE A 62 -2.65 1.98 -7.97
N LEU A 63 -2.21 1.21 -6.95
CA LEU A 63 -3.09 0.68 -5.92
C LEU A 63 -3.73 1.79 -5.09
N MET A 64 -2.94 2.77 -4.65
CA MET A 64 -3.43 3.92 -3.90
C MET A 64 -4.45 4.71 -4.72
N TYR A 65 -4.17 4.95 -6.00
CA TYR A 65 -5.11 5.63 -6.90
C TYR A 65 -6.40 4.83 -7.09
N ALA A 66 -6.32 3.52 -7.30
CA ALA A 66 -7.50 2.67 -7.45
C ALA A 66 -8.36 2.70 -6.18
N ILE A 67 -7.75 2.54 -5.00
CA ILE A 67 -8.45 2.56 -3.71
C ILE A 67 -9.07 3.93 -3.42
N ALA A 68 -8.39 5.02 -3.77
CA ALA A 68 -8.91 6.38 -3.59
C ALA A 68 -10.18 6.66 -4.41
N ASN A 69 -10.42 5.91 -5.48
CA ASN A 69 -11.62 6.00 -6.32
C ASN A 69 -12.72 4.99 -5.92
N LEU A 70 -12.47 4.10 -4.95
CA LEU A 70 -13.47 3.14 -4.48
C LEU A 70 -14.38 3.78 -3.43
N ASP A 71 -15.68 3.54 -3.57
CA ASP A 71 -16.65 3.89 -2.53
C ASP A 71 -16.43 3.05 -1.27
N LEU A 72 -16.52 3.70 -0.10
CA LEU A 72 -16.39 3.03 1.20
C LEU A 72 -17.31 1.81 1.34
N ARG A 73 -18.53 1.89 0.78
CA ARG A 73 -19.51 0.79 0.84
C ARG A 73 -19.01 -0.45 0.11
N THR A 74 -18.31 -0.27 -1.01
CA THR A 74 -17.68 -1.36 -1.75
C THR A 74 -16.55 -1.96 -0.93
N LEU A 75 -15.73 -1.12 -0.30
CA LEU A 75 -14.64 -1.58 0.58
C LEU A 75 -15.14 -2.43 1.75
N PHE A 76 -16.23 -2.02 2.41
CA PHE A 76 -16.84 -2.79 3.50
C PHE A 76 -17.40 -4.14 3.06
N ASN A 77 -17.96 -4.24 1.85
CA ASN A 77 -18.44 -5.51 1.31
C ASN A 77 -17.29 -6.50 1.05
N PHE A 78 -16.11 -5.99 0.69
CA PHE A 78 -14.91 -6.81 0.48
C PHE A 78 -14.13 -7.11 1.77
N ALA A 79 -14.47 -6.50 2.91
CA ALA A 79 -13.75 -6.71 4.16
C ALA A 79 -13.73 -8.19 4.60
N TYR A 80 -14.88 -8.86 4.61
CA TYR A 80 -14.98 -10.28 4.99
C TYR A 80 -14.20 -11.23 4.06
N PRO A 81 -14.30 -11.15 2.72
CA PRO A 81 -13.49 -12.00 1.85
C PRO A 81 -11.99 -11.66 1.93
N ILE A 82 -11.60 -10.39 2.06
CA ILE A 82 -10.19 -10.00 2.24
C ILE A 82 -9.62 -10.60 3.53
N PHE A 83 -10.38 -10.54 4.63
CA PHE A 83 -10.02 -11.18 5.89
C PHE A 83 -9.81 -12.68 5.73
N GLY A 84 -10.74 -13.37 5.06
CA GLY A 84 -10.63 -14.81 4.81
C GLY A 84 -9.36 -15.18 4.02
N VAL A 85 -9.04 -14.41 2.98
CA VAL A 85 -7.82 -14.62 2.18
C VAL A 85 -6.56 -14.40 3.02
N ILE A 86 -6.52 -13.35 3.82
CA ILE A 86 -5.36 -13.03 4.69
C ILE A 86 -5.19 -14.10 5.77
N PHE A 87 -6.29 -14.58 6.35
CA PHE A 87 -6.26 -15.67 7.32
C PHE A 87 -5.70 -16.96 6.70
N LEU A 88 -6.10 -17.30 5.47
CA LEU A 88 -5.53 -18.45 4.76
C LEU A 88 -4.04 -18.25 4.45
N LEU A 89 -3.61 -17.03 4.12
CA LEU A 89 -2.19 -16.70 3.93
C LEU A 89 -1.37 -16.87 5.22
N LEU A 90 -1.95 -16.55 6.38
CA LEU A 90 -1.31 -16.78 7.69
C LEU A 90 -1.10 -18.28 7.95
N VAL A 91 -2.14 -19.08 7.71
CA VAL A 91 -2.04 -20.55 7.82
C VAL A 91 -1.01 -21.10 6.81
N ALA A 92 -0.98 -20.55 5.60
CA ALA A 92 0.00 -20.94 4.58
C ALA A 92 1.44 -20.62 4.98
N VAL A 93 1.69 -19.54 5.72
CA VAL A 93 3.04 -19.24 6.28
C VAL A 93 3.48 -20.26 7.31
N GLU A 94 2.58 -20.80 8.12
CA GLU A 94 2.96 -21.81 9.11
C GLU A 94 3.39 -23.13 8.44
N ILE A 95 2.83 -23.44 7.27
CA ILE A 95 3.10 -24.69 6.53
C ILE A 95 4.27 -24.53 5.54
N PHE A 96 4.35 -23.40 4.84
CA PHE A 96 5.30 -23.15 3.74
C PHE A 96 6.28 -21.99 4.01
N GLY A 97 6.27 -21.42 5.21
CA GLY A 97 7.11 -20.27 5.55
C GLY A 97 8.59 -20.63 5.62
N ASN A 98 9.41 -19.84 4.94
CA ASN A 98 10.86 -19.96 5.02
C ASN A 98 11.37 -19.40 6.36
N THR A 99 12.19 -20.18 7.05
CA THR A 99 12.87 -19.79 8.29
C THR A 99 14.08 -18.90 7.97
N ASN A 100 13.88 -17.59 7.92
CA ASN A 100 14.99 -16.63 7.97
C ASN A 100 15.24 -16.19 9.42
N MET A 101 16.46 -16.40 9.92
CA MET A 101 16.91 -16.00 11.27
C MET A 101 16.07 -16.55 12.44
N GLY A 102 15.62 -17.81 12.37
CA GLY A 102 15.02 -18.53 13.50
C GLY A 102 13.53 -18.25 13.76
N ALA A 103 12.84 -17.51 12.88
CA ALA A 103 11.39 -17.33 12.93
C ALA A 103 10.76 -17.39 11.53
N GLN A 104 9.72 -18.19 11.34
CA GLN A 104 8.93 -18.21 10.11
C GLN A 104 8.04 -16.97 10.06
N ARG A 105 8.49 -15.92 9.36
CA ARG A 105 7.74 -14.65 9.22
C ARG A 105 7.45 -14.25 7.79
N TRP A 106 8.24 -14.77 6.85
CA TRP A 106 8.21 -14.37 5.45
C TRP A 106 7.79 -15.55 4.59
N LEU A 107 6.72 -15.37 3.82
CA LEU A 107 6.36 -16.29 2.75
C LEU A 107 7.13 -15.87 1.50
N ASP A 108 8.07 -16.69 1.06
CA ASP A 108 8.71 -16.48 -0.23
C ASP A 108 7.88 -17.15 -1.32
N LEU A 109 7.14 -16.34 -2.09
CA LEU A 109 6.37 -16.82 -3.23
C LEU A 109 7.24 -16.93 -4.51
N GLY A 110 8.55 -16.75 -4.40
CA GLY A 110 9.53 -16.83 -5.50
C GLY A 110 9.67 -15.54 -6.31
N PHE A 111 8.60 -14.74 -6.43
CA PHE A 111 8.61 -13.43 -7.09
C PHE A 111 8.45 -12.27 -6.09
N VAL A 112 7.77 -12.49 -4.97
CA VAL A 112 7.57 -11.52 -3.89
C VAL A 112 7.64 -12.25 -2.56
N THR A 113 8.36 -11.65 -1.62
CA THR A 113 8.33 -12.02 -0.21
C THR A 113 7.23 -11.24 0.50
N VAL A 114 6.24 -11.96 1.03
CA VAL A 114 5.05 -11.38 1.67
C VAL A 114 5.10 -11.71 3.16
N GLN A 115 4.79 -10.73 4.01
CA GLN A 115 4.58 -10.92 5.43
C GLN A 115 3.07 -10.83 5.74
N PRO A 116 2.35 -11.96 5.90
CA PRO A 116 0.89 -11.94 6.01
C PRO A 116 0.38 -11.17 7.25
N SER A 117 1.18 -11.10 8.33
CA SER A 117 0.80 -10.38 9.54
C SER A 117 0.63 -8.88 9.32
N GLU A 118 1.32 -8.27 8.34
CA GLU A 118 1.11 -6.87 8.00
C GLU A 118 -0.26 -6.66 7.33
N PHE A 119 -0.69 -7.58 6.48
CA PHE A 119 -2.01 -7.50 5.83
C PHE A 119 -3.14 -7.67 6.83
N MET A 120 -2.95 -8.51 7.86
CA MET A 120 -3.92 -8.71 8.93
C MET A 120 -4.22 -7.40 9.69
N ARG A 121 -3.31 -6.43 9.73
CA ARG A 121 -3.57 -5.13 10.37
C ARG A 121 -4.58 -4.27 9.63
N PHE A 122 -4.82 -4.55 8.35
CA PHE A 122 -5.74 -3.79 7.49
C PHE A 122 -7.08 -4.49 7.29
N ALA A 123 -7.21 -5.75 7.72
CA ALA A 123 -8.45 -6.54 7.65
C ALA A 123 -9.27 -6.36 8.94
#